data_AF-A0A023GNY8-F1
#
_entry.id   AF-A0A023GNY8-F1
#
_cell.length_a   1.000
_cell.length_b   1.000
_cell.length_c   1.000
_cell.angle_alpha   90.00
_cell.angle_beta   90.00
_cell.angle_gamma   90.00
#
_symmetry.space_group_name_H-M   'P 1'
#
loop_
_entity.id
_entity.type
_entity.pdbx_description
1 polymer ?
#
loop_
_entity_poly.entity_id
_entity_poly.type
_entity_poly.pdbx_seq_one_letter_code
_entity_poly.pdbx_strand_id
1 'polypeptide(L)'
;MSHDLLLFFVNIFLGQAQECILEKSMLDRRKSSITAKVAAQVVEYFRAAVSLLLAGSSSSDSGSIQEIVGSKLTKLWKKILDFKMAYYLSVSCLHMGNQAEEAQKMGERQAWYQLAVQHLNEATSIAKGLEEENLSETLSFAMDVIGGKFKAAKKENDFVYHT
;
A
#
# COMPACT_ATOMS: atom_id res chain seq x y z
N MET A 1 22.89 -18.86 -3.85
CA MET A 1 22.15 -17.65 -3.42
C MET A 1 21.91 -17.75 -1.93
N SER A 2 22.01 -16.65 -1.16
CA SER A 2 21.65 -16.66 0.25
C SER A 2 20.18 -17.04 0.43
N HIS A 3 19.88 -17.82 1.46
CA HIS A 3 18.52 -18.20 1.84
C HIS A 3 17.62 -16.97 2.04
N ASP A 4 18.15 -15.91 2.66
CA ASP A 4 17.40 -14.67 2.94
C ASP A 4 17.05 -13.92 1.67
N LEU A 5 17.93 -13.94 0.66
CA LEU A 5 17.66 -13.36 -0.65
C LEU A 5 16.55 -14.12 -1.39
N LEU A 6 16.51 -15.45 -1.26
CA LEU A 6 15.42 -16.26 -1.83
C LEU A 6 14.10 -15.95 -1.12
N LEU A 7 14.08 -15.89 0.21
CA LEU A 7 12.89 -15.53 0.97
C LEU A 7 12.42 -14.10 0.67
N PHE A 8 13.34 -13.18 0.44
CA PHE A 8 13.01 -11.83 -0.01
C PHE A 8 12.22 -11.91 -1.33
N PHE A 9 12.75 -12.60 -2.35
CA PHE A 9 12.06 -12.73 -3.63
C PHE A 9 10.73 -13.48 -3.54
N VAL A 10 10.61 -14.51 -2.68
CA VAL A 10 9.33 -15.19 -2.43
C VAL A 10 8.27 -14.19 -1.96
N ASN A 11 8.60 -13.33 -1.00
CA ASN A 11 7.66 -12.31 -0.52
C ASN A 11 7.34 -11.26 -1.59
N ILE A 12 8.30 -10.86 -2.42
CA ILE A 12 8.06 -9.95 -3.56
C ILE A 12 7.06 -10.57 -4.54
N PHE A 13 7.28 -11.81 -4.97
CA PHE A 13 6.43 -12.45 -5.96
C PHE A 13 5.03 -12.74 -5.44
N LEU A 14 4.89 -13.13 -4.16
CA LEU A 14 3.58 -13.27 -3.52
C LEU A 14 2.86 -11.92 -3.40
N GLY A 15 3.58 -10.86 -3.02
CA GLY A 15 3.05 -9.50 -2.98
C GLY A 15 2.54 -9.04 -4.35
N GLN A 16 3.34 -9.20 -5.40
CA GLN A 16 2.96 -8.85 -6.77
C GLN A 16 1.79 -9.69 -7.30
N ALA A 17 1.75 -10.99 -7.00
CA ALA A 17 0.59 -11.83 -7.34
C ALA A 17 -0.68 -11.31 -6.64
N GLN A 18 -0.55 -10.85 -5.39
CA GLN A 18 -1.66 -10.26 -4.65
C GLN A 18 -2.08 -8.90 -5.21
N GLU A 19 -1.18 -8.10 -5.81
CA GLU A 19 -1.52 -6.88 -6.56
C GLU A 19 -2.44 -7.22 -7.74
N CYS A 20 -2.12 -8.24 -8.52
CA CYS A 20 -2.97 -8.68 -9.64
C CYS A 20 -4.36 -9.15 -9.15
N ILE A 21 -4.42 -9.87 -8.02
CA ILE A 21 -5.69 -10.28 -7.41
C ILE A 21 -6.48 -9.06 -6.94
N LEU A 22 -5.82 -8.04 -6.40
CA LEU A 22 -6.46 -6.79 -5.98
C LEU A 22 -7.08 -6.05 -7.16
N GLU A 23 -6.33 -5.87 -8.24
CA GLU A 23 -6.82 -5.24 -9.47
C GLU A 23 -8.05 -5.99 -10.01
N LYS A 24 -7.97 -7.32 -10.06
CA LYS A 24 -9.11 -8.15 -10.46
C LYS A 24 -10.30 -7.99 -9.52
N SER A 25 -10.07 -7.94 -8.20
CA SER A 25 -11.12 -7.74 -7.19
C SER A 25 -11.84 -6.40 -7.36
N MET A 26 -11.10 -5.34 -7.70
CA MET A 26 -11.65 -4.01 -7.99
C MET A 26 -12.47 -4.01 -9.30
N LEU A 27 -11.95 -4.63 -10.37
CA LEU A 27 -12.65 -4.77 -11.66
C LEU A 27 -13.94 -5.58 -11.54
N ASP A 28 -13.92 -6.66 -10.76
CA ASP A 28 -15.08 -7.52 -10.51
C ASP A 28 -16.06 -6.92 -9.48
N ARG A 29 -15.79 -5.71 -8.97
CA ARG A 29 -16.60 -5.01 -7.96
C ARG A 29 -16.94 -5.89 -6.76
N ARG A 30 -15.95 -6.62 -6.25
CA ARG A 30 -16.10 -7.43 -5.03
C ARG A 30 -16.45 -6.52 -3.84
N LYS A 31 -17.03 -7.12 -2.79
CA LYS A 31 -17.37 -6.43 -1.54
C LYS A 31 -16.18 -5.63 -1.03
N SER A 32 -16.43 -4.39 -0.60
CA SER A 32 -15.40 -3.46 -0.10
C SER A 32 -14.49 -4.10 0.97
N SER A 33 -15.07 -4.86 1.90
CA SER A 33 -14.31 -5.57 2.94
C SER A 33 -13.36 -6.66 2.42
N ILE A 34 -13.67 -7.30 1.29
CA ILE A 34 -12.78 -8.28 0.65
C ILE A 34 -11.62 -7.55 0.01
N THR A 35 -11.91 -6.53 -0.80
CA THR A 35 -10.88 -5.73 -1.50
C THR A 35 -9.93 -5.06 -0.52
N ALA A 36 -10.43 -4.53 0.62
CA ALA A 36 -9.59 -3.97 1.68
C ALA A 36 -8.61 -5.01 2.26
N LYS A 37 -9.08 -6.23 2.55
CA LYS A 37 -8.23 -7.32 3.06
C LYS A 37 -7.18 -7.77 2.06
N VAL A 38 -7.54 -7.86 0.78
CA VAL A 38 -6.60 -8.21 -0.30
C VAL A 38 -5.50 -7.15 -0.38
N ALA A 39 -5.84 -5.86 -0.34
CA ALA A 39 -4.87 -4.76 -0.34
C ALA A 39 -3.97 -4.78 0.91
N ALA A 40 -4.53 -5.02 2.10
CA ALA A 40 -3.76 -5.18 3.32
C ALA A 40 -2.75 -6.35 3.23
N GLN A 41 -3.15 -7.46 2.59
CA GLN A 41 -2.26 -8.61 2.40
C GLN A 41 -1.08 -8.30 1.47
N VAL A 42 -1.26 -7.45 0.45
CA VAL A 42 -0.13 -6.94 -0.38
C VAL A 42 0.91 -6.26 0.53
N VAL A 43 0.43 -5.40 1.43
CA VAL A 43 1.28 -4.65 2.36
C VAL A 43 2.04 -5.59 3.29
N GLU A 44 1.40 -6.64 3.81
CA GLU A 44 2.08 -7.61 4.69
C GLU A 44 3.23 -8.35 3.97
N TYR A 45 3.03 -8.77 2.71
CA TYR A 45 4.10 -9.41 1.94
C TYR A 45 5.28 -8.45 1.70
N PHE A 46 5.01 -7.21 1.30
CA PHE A 46 6.08 -6.23 1.11
C PHE A 46 6.76 -5.82 2.41
N ARG A 47 6.04 -5.77 3.53
CA ARG A 47 6.63 -5.53 4.85
C ARG A 47 7.57 -6.66 5.25
N ALA A 48 7.18 -7.91 5.03
CA ALA A 48 8.05 -9.07 5.24
C ALA A 48 9.31 -9.00 4.37
N ALA A 49 9.17 -8.60 3.09
CA ALA A 49 10.31 -8.40 2.20
C ALA A 49 11.25 -7.29 2.68
N VAL A 50 10.72 -6.13 3.08
CA VAL A 50 11.53 -5.04 3.66
C VAL A 50 12.22 -5.48 4.94
N SER A 51 11.56 -6.25 5.81
CA SER A 51 12.17 -6.77 7.04
C SER A 51 13.39 -7.64 6.73
N LEU A 52 13.32 -8.52 5.72
CA LEU A 52 14.46 -9.33 5.29
C LEU A 52 15.58 -8.50 4.67
N LEU A 53 15.23 -7.44 3.94
CA LEU A 53 16.20 -6.55 3.31
C LEU A 53 16.98 -5.69 4.34
N LEU A 54 16.34 -5.35 5.46
CA LEU A 54 16.94 -4.61 6.57
C LEU A 54 17.62 -5.51 7.61
N ALA A 55 17.29 -6.80 7.63
CA ALA A 55 17.92 -7.75 8.51
C ALA A 55 19.43 -7.86 8.18
N GLY A 56 20.25 -7.93 9.22
CA GLY A 56 21.63 -8.40 9.08
C GLY A 56 21.67 -9.85 8.63
N SER A 57 22.85 -10.43 8.43
CA SER A 57 22.90 -11.84 8.06
C SER A 57 22.34 -12.73 9.17
N SER A 58 21.36 -13.56 8.83
CA SER A 58 20.75 -14.55 9.73
C SER A 58 21.66 -15.76 10.00
N SER A 59 22.73 -15.92 9.21
CA SER A 59 23.65 -17.05 9.27
C SER A 59 25.10 -16.57 9.15
N SER A 60 26.00 -17.08 9.98
CA SER A 60 27.43 -16.71 9.94
C SER A 60 28.10 -16.97 8.59
N ASP A 61 27.54 -17.89 7.80
CA ASP A 61 28.16 -18.41 6.58
C ASP A 61 27.59 -17.79 5.29
N SER A 62 26.51 -17.00 5.41
CA SER A 62 25.95 -16.23 4.28
C SER A 62 26.14 -14.74 4.52
N GLY A 63 26.47 -13.96 3.49
CA GLY A 63 26.42 -12.50 3.60
C GLY A 63 24.99 -11.98 3.73
N SER A 64 24.82 -10.79 4.29
CA SER A 64 23.52 -10.10 4.29
C SER A 64 23.05 -9.82 2.86
N ILE A 65 21.74 -9.59 2.64
CA ILE A 65 21.23 -9.24 1.30
C ILE A 65 22.00 -8.03 0.74
N GLN A 66 22.28 -7.02 1.57
CA GLN A 66 23.02 -5.84 1.18
C GLN A 66 24.46 -6.13 0.74
N GLU A 67 25.15 -7.08 1.38
CA GLU A 67 26.51 -7.48 0.97
C GLU A 67 26.51 -8.20 -0.38
N ILE A 68 25.44 -8.95 -0.68
CA ILE A 68 25.32 -9.73 -1.92
C ILE A 68 24.98 -8.84 -3.10
N VAL A 69 24.00 -7.93 -2.95
CA VAL A 69 23.46 -7.15 -4.07
C VAL A 69 23.91 -5.70 -4.10
N GLY A 70 24.54 -5.23 -3.01
CA GLY A 70 25.05 -3.87 -2.87
C GLY A 70 24.00 -2.85 -2.38
N SER A 71 24.51 -1.80 -1.73
CA SER A 71 23.69 -0.78 -1.05
C SER A 71 22.82 0.08 -1.98
N LYS A 72 23.24 0.28 -3.23
CA LYS A 72 22.46 1.05 -4.21
C LYS A 72 21.14 0.34 -4.55
N LEU A 73 21.22 -0.97 -4.80
CA LEU A 73 20.07 -1.77 -5.20
C LEU A 73 19.12 -2.01 -4.02
N THR A 74 19.66 -2.30 -2.83
CA THR A 74 18.81 -2.47 -1.64
C THR A 74 18.03 -1.20 -1.28
N LYS A 75 18.66 -0.01 -1.38
CA LYS A 75 17.97 1.27 -1.17
C LYS A 75 16.87 1.50 -2.20
N LEU A 76 17.10 1.16 -3.47
CA LEU A 76 16.10 1.28 -4.53
C LEU A 76 14.91 0.34 -4.28
N TRP A 77 15.17 -0.94 -4.03
CA TRP A 77 14.12 -1.92 -3.71
C TRP A 77 13.31 -1.52 -2.50
N LYS A 78 13.98 -1.11 -1.42
CA LYS A 78 13.29 -0.60 -0.23
C LYS A 78 12.37 0.57 -0.56
N LYS A 79 12.87 1.55 -1.32
CA LYS A 79 12.09 2.73 -1.71
C LYS A 79 10.84 2.37 -2.53
N ILE A 80 10.97 1.44 -3.48
CA ILE A 80 9.85 0.93 -4.27
C ILE A 80 8.82 0.23 -3.37
N LEU A 81 9.28 -0.60 -2.43
CA LEU A 81 8.38 -1.30 -1.50
C LEU A 81 7.70 -0.37 -0.51
N ASP A 82 8.43 0.61 0.04
CA ASP A 82 7.84 1.64 0.91
C ASP A 82 6.74 2.41 0.17
N PHE A 83 7.02 2.81 -1.08
CA PHE A 83 6.04 3.44 -1.96
C PHE A 83 4.79 2.56 -2.13
N LYS A 84 4.97 1.30 -2.55
CA LYS A 84 3.88 0.36 -2.80
C LYS A 84 3.07 0.11 -1.53
N MET A 85 3.72 -0.09 -0.38
CA MET A 85 3.04 -0.27 0.89
C MET A 85 2.17 0.93 1.25
N ALA A 86 2.69 2.16 1.16
CA ALA A 86 1.91 3.37 1.41
C ALA A 86 0.71 3.49 0.43
N TYR A 87 0.94 3.20 -0.86
CA TYR A 87 -0.12 3.21 -1.86
C TYR A 87 -1.22 2.18 -1.55
N TYR A 88 -0.88 0.91 -1.32
CA TYR A 88 -1.89 -0.12 -1.04
C TYR A 88 -2.53 0.00 0.33
N LEU A 89 -1.87 0.62 1.32
CA LEU A 89 -2.53 1.06 2.56
C LEU A 89 -3.61 2.10 2.28
N SER A 90 -3.35 3.05 1.38
CA SER A 90 -4.38 4.03 0.98
C SER A 90 -5.59 3.36 0.32
N VAL A 91 -5.35 2.35 -0.54
CA VAL A 91 -6.42 1.56 -1.18
C VAL A 91 -7.20 0.74 -0.16
N SER A 92 -6.51 0.10 0.79
CA SER A 92 -7.15 -0.62 1.90
C SER A 92 -8.07 0.28 2.71
N CYS A 93 -7.57 1.45 3.13
CA CYS A 93 -8.33 2.44 3.89
C CYS A 93 -9.52 3.01 3.11
N LEU A 94 -9.37 3.26 1.81
CA LEU A 94 -10.47 3.65 0.92
C LEU A 94 -11.61 2.63 0.97
N HIS A 95 -11.28 1.34 0.84
CA HIS A 95 -12.29 0.29 0.86
C HIS A 95 -12.89 0.05 2.26
N MET A 96 -12.14 0.27 3.34
CA MET A 96 -12.71 0.30 4.69
C MET A 96 -13.69 1.47 4.86
N GLY A 97 -13.37 2.64 4.31
CA GLY A 97 -14.30 3.79 4.28
C GLY A 97 -15.57 3.50 3.48
N ASN A 98 -15.45 2.83 2.33
CA ASN A 98 -16.61 2.38 1.54
C ASN A 98 -17.48 1.39 2.35
N GLN A 99 -16.86 0.45 3.08
CA GLN A 99 -17.60 -0.47 3.95
C GLN A 99 -18.33 0.27 5.08
N ALA A 100 -17.69 1.25 5.72
CA ALA A 100 -18.32 2.07 6.75
C ALA A 100 -19.49 2.90 6.19
N GLU A 101 -19.38 3.39 4.96
CA GLU A 101 -20.45 4.07 4.23
C GLU A 101 -21.65 3.14 3.96
N GLU A 102 -21.41 1.93 3.47
CA GLU A 102 -22.43 0.89 3.30
C GLU A 102 -23.15 0.56 4.63
N ALA A 103 -22.41 0.60 5.75
CA ALA A 103 -22.93 0.37 7.09
C ALA A 103 -23.49 1.63 7.78
N GLN A 104 -23.55 2.77 7.08
CA GLN A 104 -24.02 4.06 7.60
C GLN A 104 -23.28 4.59 8.83
N LYS A 105 -22.00 4.23 9.00
CA LYS A 105 -21.13 4.70 10.07
C LYS A 105 -20.33 5.92 9.61
N MET A 106 -20.96 7.10 9.61
CA MET A 106 -20.43 8.29 8.91
C MET A 106 -19.14 8.87 9.52
N GLY A 107 -19.03 8.89 10.85
CA GLY A 107 -17.76 9.24 11.52
C GLY A 107 -16.61 8.27 11.17
N GLU A 108 -16.89 6.96 11.18
CA GLU A 108 -15.90 5.92 10.81
C GLU A 108 -15.50 6.04 9.33
N ARG A 109 -16.47 6.29 8.44
CA ARG A 109 -16.25 6.57 7.01
C ARG A 109 -15.29 7.75 6.81
N GLN A 110 -15.53 8.87 7.49
CA GLN A 110 -14.65 10.04 7.40
C GLN A 110 -13.22 9.71 7.86
N ALA A 111 -13.09 9.03 9.01
CA ALA A 111 -11.79 8.67 9.57
C ALA A 111 -10.99 7.76 8.62
N TRP A 112 -11.63 6.75 8.03
CA TRP A 112 -10.98 5.87 7.06
C TRP A 112 -10.53 6.61 5.80
N TYR A 113 -11.38 7.48 5.24
CA TYR A 113 -10.98 8.29 4.07
C TYR A 113 -9.86 9.29 4.40
N GLN A 114 -9.84 9.84 5.62
CA GLN A 114 -8.74 10.69 6.07
C GLN A 114 -7.42 9.92 6.09
N LEU A 115 -7.42 8.70 6.65
CA LEU A 115 -6.24 7.83 6.70
C LEU A 115 -5.80 7.42 5.28
N ALA A 116 -6.75 7.16 4.38
CA ALA A 116 -6.46 6.90 2.97
C ALA A 116 -5.71 8.07 2.30
N VAL A 117 -6.18 9.31 2.51
CA VAL A 117 -5.49 10.52 1.99
C VAL A 117 -4.09 10.66 2.58
N GLN A 118 -3.90 10.39 3.88
CA GLN A 118 -2.59 10.47 4.53
C GLN A 118 -1.58 9.51 3.91
N HIS A 119 -1.95 8.24 3.75
CA HIS A 119 -1.08 7.24 3.11
C HIS A 119 -0.82 7.53 1.63
N LEU A 120 -1.81 8.07 0.91
CA LEU A 120 -1.59 8.46 -0.49
C LEU A 120 -0.62 9.65 -0.61
N ASN A 121 -0.69 10.61 0.30
CA ASN A 121 0.29 11.71 0.37
C ASN A 121 1.69 11.21 0.70
N GLU A 122 1.81 10.24 1.62
CA GLU A 122 3.07 9.56 1.91
C GLU A 122 3.64 8.87 0.67
N ALA A 123 2.82 8.07 -0.03
CA ALA A 123 3.20 7.42 -1.28
C ALA A 123 3.68 8.44 -2.33
N THR A 124 2.93 9.54 -2.48
CA THR A 124 3.27 10.63 -3.42
C THR A 124 4.62 11.28 -3.06
N SER A 125 4.94 11.42 -1.77
CA SER A 125 6.23 11.94 -1.32
C SER A 125 7.38 11.00 -1.67
N ILE A 126 7.20 9.69 -1.45
CA ILE A 126 8.23 8.67 -1.76
C ILE A 126 8.47 8.59 -3.28
N ALA A 127 7.40 8.75 -4.08
CA ALA A 127 7.45 8.66 -5.54
C ALA A 127 8.33 9.73 -6.23
N LYS A 128 8.63 10.87 -5.58
CA LYS A 128 9.42 11.99 -6.15
C LYS A 128 10.85 11.68 -6.60
N GLY A 129 11.31 10.44 -6.44
CA GLY A 129 12.56 9.99 -7.06
C GLY A 129 12.51 8.52 -7.45
N LEU A 130 11.34 8.06 -7.92
CA LEU A 130 11.17 6.82 -8.65
C LEU A 130 10.94 7.20 -10.11
N GLU A 131 11.75 6.65 -11.01
CA GLU A 131 11.63 6.86 -12.46
C GLU A 131 10.78 5.73 -13.03
N GLU A 132 9.46 5.81 -12.83
CA GLU A 132 8.50 4.81 -13.32
C GLU A 132 7.48 5.49 -14.25
N GLU A 133 7.25 4.88 -15.41
CA GLU A 133 6.30 5.38 -16.40
C GLU A 133 4.88 5.37 -15.81
N ASN A 134 4.09 6.41 -16.07
CA ASN A 134 2.69 6.55 -15.62
C ASN A 134 2.46 6.63 -14.10
N LEU A 135 3.52 6.65 -13.26
CA LEU A 135 3.38 6.71 -11.80
C LEU A 135 2.66 7.99 -11.35
N SER A 136 3.00 9.13 -11.96
CA SER A 136 2.37 10.41 -11.65
C SER A 136 0.87 10.40 -12.01
N GLU A 137 0.50 9.80 -13.14
CA GLU A 137 -0.89 9.71 -13.58
C GLU A 137 -1.70 8.80 -12.64
N THR A 138 -1.12 7.66 -12.27
CA THR A 138 -1.71 6.71 -11.31
C THR A 138 -1.99 7.37 -9.96
N LEU A 139 -1.04 8.15 -9.44
CA LEU A 139 -1.20 8.86 -8.18
C LEU A 139 -2.21 10.01 -8.27
N SER A 140 -2.23 10.74 -9.39
CA SER A 140 -3.22 11.79 -9.63
C SER A 140 -4.64 11.20 -9.65
N PHE A 141 -4.84 10.10 -10.39
CA PHE A 141 -6.13 9.41 -10.42
C PHE A 141 -6.56 8.95 -9.03
N ALA A 142 -5.64 8.32 -8.27
CA ALA A 142 -5.93 7.90 -6.90
C ALA A 142 -6.31 9.09 -6.01
N MET A 143 -5.66 10.24 -6.17
CA MET A 143 -5.93 11.45 -5.39
C MET A 143 -7.30 12.05 -5.72
N ASP A 144 -7.70 12.05 -6.99
CA ASP A 144 -9.03 12.51 -7.40
C ASP A 144 -10.13 11.67 -6.75
N VAL A 145 -9.96 10.35 -6.73
CA VAL A 145 -10.92 9.41 -6.12
C VAL A 145 -10.93 9.52 -4.60
N ILE A 146 -9.78 9.33 -3.95
CA ILE A 146 -9.66 9.26 -2.48
C ILE A 146 -9.89 10.65 -1.86
N GLY A 147 -9.28 11.68 -2.43
CA GLY A 147 -9.44 13.06 -1.98
C GLY A 147 -10.86 13.58 -2.19
N GLY A 148 -11.51 13.22 -3.30
CA GLY A 148 -12.92 13.53 -3.55
C GLY A 148 -13.84 12.90 -2.48
N LYS A 149 -13.67 11.61 -2.21
CA LYS A 149 -14.43 10.89 -1.18
C LYS A 149 -14.23 11.45 0.23
N PHE A 150 -12.98 11.78 0.61
CA PHE A 150 -12.69 12.39 1.90
C PHE A 150 -13.38 13.76 2.05
N LYS A 151 -13.26 14.63 1.03
CA LYS A 151 -13.90 15.96 1.05
C LYS A 151 -15.41 15.86 1.19
N ALA A 152 -16.05 14.93 0.48
CA ALA A 152 -17.48 14.69 0.56
C ALA A 152 -17.88 14.19 1.96
N ALA A 153 -17.22 13.13 2.46
CA ALA A 153 -17.52 12.57 3.78
C ALA A 153 -17.32 13.58 4.91
N LYS A 154 -16.24 14.37 4.87
CA LYS A 154 -15.99 15.44 5.83
C LYS A 154 -17.10 16.49 5.82
N LYS A 155 -17.49 16.96 4.62
CA LYS A 155 -18.58 17.94 4.49
C LYS A 155 -19.89 17.37 5.03
N GLU A 156 -20.26 16.16 4.65
CA GLU A 156 -21.50 15.54 5.14
C GLU A 156 -21.49 15.32 6.65
N ASN A 157 -20.37 14.89 7.24
CA ASN A 157 -20.28 14.72 8.68
C ASN A 157 -20.36 16.06 9.43
N ASP A 158 -19.66 17.09 8.92
CA ASP A 158 -19.63 18.43 9.53
C ASP A 158 -21.00 19.15 9.47
N PHE A 159 -21.87 18.84 8.50
CA PHE A 159 -23.14 19.58 8.28
C PHE A 159 -24.44 18.76 8.41
N VAL A 160 -24.37 17.42 8.38
CA VAL A 160 -25.57 16.55 8.36
C VAL A 160 -25.57 15.61 9.56
N TYR A 161 -24.50 14.83 9.74
CA TYR A 161 -24.52 13.74 10.71
C TYR A 161 -24.04 14.16 12.10
N HIS A 162 -23.10 15.09 12.19
CA HIS A 162 -22.50 15.58 13.45
C HIS A 162 -22.07 14.45 14.40
N THR A 163 -21.61 13.32 13.84
CA THR A 163 -21.12 12.15 14.58
C THR A 163 -19.64 12.22 14.89
#